data_AF-A0A3L9YZW3-F1
#
_entry.id   AF-A0A3L9YZW3-F1
#
_cell.length_a   1.000
_cell.length_b   1.000
_cell.length_c   1.000
_cell.angle_alpha   90.00
_cell.angle_beta   90.00
_cell.angle_gamma   90.00
#
_symmetry.space_group_name_H-M   'P 1'
#
loop_
_entity.id
_entity.type
_entity.pdbx_description
1 polymer ?
#
loop_
_entity_poly.entity_id
_entity_poly.type
_entity_poly.pdbx_seq_one_letter_code
_entity_poly.pdbx_strand_id
1 'polypeptide(L)'
;MKTLFKTLIVITLVLTASFHTSAQEYQDSLAPVYLTVVKKQDIKSSLLTAYNTELISLRDFRFSYQIKKAEKAEEVLVFFYEDSYYSIEKSEYLKMIRKAANRSESVTSFTNFIVKRLPQIETYLEQESTNNKLYEISRKNSLHGKLHDIATEFSL
;
A
#
# COMPACT_ATOMS: atom_id res chain seq x y z
N MET A 1 -3.16 -30.69 68.62
CA MET A 1 -3.73 -29.58 67.81
C MET A 1 -2.70 -28.56 67.31
N LYS A 2 -1.57 -28.31 67.99
CA LYS A 2 -0.59 -27.27 67.57
C LYS A 2 0.35 -27.67 66.40
N THR A 3 0.43 -28.94 66.02
CA THR A 3 1.27 -29.44 64.91
C THR A 3 0.53 -29.48 63.57
N LEU A 4 -0.76 -29.86 63.58
CA LEU A 4 -1.64 -29.82 62.40
C LEU A 4 -1.87 -28.40 61.87
N PHE A 5 -1.93 -27.41 62.76
CA PHE A 5 -2.05 -26.00 62.36
C PHE A 5 -0.79 -25.47 61.70
N LYS A 6 0.40 -25.97 62.10
CA LYS A 6 1.68 -25.56 61.51
C LYS A 6 1.90 -26.16 60.12
N THR A 7 1.46 -27.40 59.88
CA THR A 7 1.53 -28.02 58.56
C THR A 7 0.55 -27.39 57.56
N LEU A 8 -0.62 -26.93 58.01
CA LEU A 8 -1.59 -26.24 57.14
C LEU A 8 -1.06 -24.89 56.63
N ILE A 9 -0.37 -24.12 57.49
CA ILE A 9 0.20 -22.82 57.14
C ILE A 9 1.33 -22.95 56.10
N VAL A 10 2.17 -23.99 56.20
CA VAL A 10 3.27 -24.22 55.24
C VAL A 10 2.72 -24.61 53.86
N ILE A 11 1.64 -25.39 53.79
CA ILE A 11 1.02 -25.77 52.51
C ILE A 11 0.35 -24.57 51.84
N THR A 12 -0.20 -23.64 52.63
CA THR A 12 -0.87 -22.44 52.08
C THR A 12 0.14 -21.41 51.56
N LEU A 13 1.35 -21.36 52.13
CA LEU A 13 2.40 -20.42 51.70
C LEU A 13 3.10 -20.84 50.39
N VAL A 14 3.10 -22.13 50.03
CA VAL A 14 3.74 -22.64 48.80
C VAL A 14 2.83 -22.47 47.57
N LEU A 15 1.52 -22.33 47.76
CA LEU A 15 0.54 -22.22 46.66
C LEU A 15 0.41 -20.79 46.09
N THR A 16 0.87 -19.75 46.78
CA THR A 16 0.77 -18.36 46.30
C THR A 16 1.96 -17.91 45.46
N ALA A 17 3.04 -18.70 45.36
CA ALA A 17 4.25 -18.34 44.62
C ALA A 17 4.17 -18.65 43.11
N SER A 18 3.11 -19.30 42.62
CA SER A 18 3.05 -19.82 41.23
C SER A 18 2.10 -19.08 40.29
N PHE A 19 1.59 -17.90 40.67
CA PHE A 19 0.74 -17.08 39.79
C PHE A 19 1.43 -15.78 39.38
N HIS A 20 2.59 -15.91 38.73
CA HIS A 20 3.02 -14.90 37.76
C HIS A 20 2.62 -15.40 36.37
N THR A 21 1.32 -15.46 36.11
CA THR A 21 0.84 -15.39 34.74
C THR A 21 1.13 -13.97 34.26
N SER A 22 2.20 -13.84 33.47
CA SER A 22 2.39 -12.69 32.59
C SER A 22 1.11 -12.57 31.77
N ALA A 23 0.23 -11.65 32.15
CA ALA A 23 -0.86 -11.24 31.30
C ALA A 23 -0.19 -10.69 30.05
N GLN A 24 -0.14 -11.52 29.02
CA GLN A 24 0.39 -11.17 27.72
C GLN A 24 -0.62 -10.15 27.18
N GLU A 25 -0.32 -8.86 27.37
CA GLU A 25 -1.07 -7.78 26.74
C GLU A 25 -0.92 -7.95 25.24
N TYR A 26 -1.88 -8.63 24.63
CA TYR A 26 -2.14 -8.52 23.21
C TYR A 26 -2.64 -7.09 23.00
N GLN A 27 -1.71 -6.14 22.81
CA GLN A 27 -2.00 -4.95 22.02
C GLN A 27 -2.21 -5.41 20.57
N ASP A 28 -3.32 -6.10 20.32
CA ASP A 28 -3.92 -6.11 19.01
C ASP A 28 -4.38 -4.68 18.77
N SER A 29 -3.52 -3.90 18.14
CA SER A 29 -3.94 -2.71 17.41
C SER A 29 -4.90 -3.20 16.33
N LEU A 30 -6.17 -3.33 16.69
CA LEU A 30 -7.25 -3.63 15.76
C LEU A 30 -7.19 -2.56 14.67
N ALA A 31 -6.72 -2.95 13.49
CA ALA A 31 -6.82 -2.12 12.32
C ALA A 31 -8.31 -1.76 12.15
N PRO A 32 -8.65 -0.47 11.90
CA PRO A 32 -10.04 -0.06 11.80
C PRO A 32 -10.73 -0.87 10.69
N VAL A 33 -11.71 -1.69 11.08
CA VAL A 33 -12.52 -2.47 10.16
C VAL A 33 -13.60 -1.55 9.58
N TYR A 34 -13.40 -1.09 8.35
CA TYR A 34 -14.45 -0.43 7.57
C TYR A 34 -15.43 -1.50 7.05
N LEU A 35 -16.45 -1.83 7.86
CA LEU A 35 -17.54 -2.71 7.45
C LEU A 35 -18.48 -1.99 6.46
N THR A 36 -18.04 -1.82 5.22
CA THR A 36 -18.99 -1.70 4.10
C THR A 36 -19.33 -3.10 3.66
N VAL A 37 -20.51 -3.59 4.09
CA VAL A 37 -21.14 -4.81 3.57
C VAL A 37 -21.40 -4.60 2.09
N VAL A 38 -20.43 -4.96 1.27
CA VAL A 38 -20.53 -4.91 -0.18
C VAL A 38 -20.66 -6.35 -0.64
N LYS A 39 -21.88 -6.68 -1.07
CA LYS A 39 -22.18 -7.92 -1.78
C LYS A 39 -21.13 -8.11 -2.87
N LYS A 40 -20.69 -9.36 -2.98
CA LYS A 40 -19.54 -9.92 -3.71
C LYS A 40 -19.46 -9.63 -5.23
N GLN A 41 -20.13 -8.59 -5.78
CA GLN A 41 -20.20 -8.36 -7.23
C GLN A 41 -20.21 -6.91 -7.75
N ASP A 42 -20.18 -5.84 -6.92
CA ASP A 42 -20.45 -4.47 -7.46
C ASP A 42 -19.44 -3.33 -7.16
N ILE A 43 -18.20 -3.58 -6.72
CA ILE A 43 -17.22 -2.47 -6.58
C ILE A 43 -15.95 -2.73 -7.39
N LYS A 44 -16.11 -2.62 -8.71
CA LYS A 44 -15.02 -2.38 -9.68
C LYS A 44 -14.57 -0.89 -9.67
N SER A 45 -14.29 -0.34 -8.49
CA SER A 45 -13.57 0.94 -8.38
C SER A 45 -12.82 0.98 -7.05
N SER A 46 -11.62 0.41 -7.03
CA SER A 46 -10.69 0.63 -5.91
C SER A 46 -10.24 2.09 -5.91
N LEU A 47 -9.89 2.61 -4.73
CA LEU A 47 -9.27 3.94 -4.59
C LEU A 47 -8.04 4.07 -5.50
N LEU A 48 -7.36 2.96 -5.79
CA LEU A 48 -6.26 2.89 -6.75
C LEU A 48 -6.69 3.22 -8.20
N THR A 49 -7.81 2.64 -8.66
CA THR A 49 -8.32 2.88 -10.02
C THR A 49 -8.78 4.33 -10.20
N ALA A 50 -9.51 4.83 -9.20
CA ALA A 50 -9.94 6.24 -9.17
C ALA A 50 -8.73 7.18 -9.16
N TYR A 51 -7.71 6.86 -8.37
CA TYR A 51 -6.48 7.65 -8.31
C TYR A 51 -5.71 7.63 -9.63
N ASN A 52 -5.57 6.48 -10.29
CA ASN A 52 -4.95 6.42 -11.62
C ASN A 52 -5.69 7.28 -12.64
N THR A 53 -7.03 7.28 -12.59
CA THR A 53 -7.86 8.14 -13.45
C THR A 53 -7.63 9.62 -13.15
N GLU A 54 -7.56 9.99 -11.86
CA GLU A 54 -7.20 11.35 -11.43
C GLU A 54 -5.84 11.74 -12.02
N LEU A 55 -4.81 10.91 -11.86
CA LEU A 55 -3.47 11.19 -12.36
C LEU A 55 -3.43 11.41 -13.88
N ILE A 56 -4.16 10.59 -14.64
CA ILE A 56 -4.29 10.70 -16.10
C ILE A 56 -4.97 12.02 -16.51
N SER A 57 -5.93 12.49 -15.71
CA SER A 57 -6.69 13.71 -15.99
C SER A 57 -5.93 15.02 -15.68
N LEU A 58 -4.80 14.94 -14.98
CA LEU A 58 -4.03 16.12 -14.58
C LEU A 58 -3.29 16.73 -15.78
N ARG A 59 -3.76 17.91 -16.20
CA ARG A 59 -3.14 18.70 -17.29
C ARG A 59 -1.65 18.97 -17.06
N ASP A 60 -1.31 19.40 -15.85
CA ASP A 60 0.04 19.84 -15.46
C ASP A 60 0.68 18.85 -14.47
N PHE A 61 0.64 17.55 -14.81
CA PHE A 61 1.20 16.49 -13.97
C PHE A 61 2.71 16.67 -13.74
N ARG A 62 3.13 16.72 -12.47
CA ARG A 62 4.55 16.79 -12.08
C ARG A 62 4.79 15.89 -10.90
N PHE A 63 5.62 14.85 -11.06
CA PHE A 63 5.90 13.91 -9.98
C PHE A 63 6.36 14.58 -8.69
N SER A 64 7.28 15.54 -8.74
CA SER A 64 7.78 16.21 -7.54
C SER A 64 6.68 16.93 -6.76
N TYR A 65 5.77 17.59 -7.47
CA TYR A 65 4.63 18.27 -6.87
C TYR A 65 3.63 17.27 -6.28
N GLN A 66 3.24 16.24 -7.05
CA GLN A 66 2.25 15.25 -6.61
C GLN A 66 2.77 14.41 -5.44
N ILE A 67 4.04 14.01 -5.44
CA ILE A 67 4.67 13.29 -4.32
C ILE A 67 4.66 14.15 -3.07
N LYS A 68 5.11 15.41 -3.15
CA LYS A 68 5.13 16.33 -2.00
C LYS A 68 3.73 16.62 -1.47
N LYS A 69 2.74 16.74 -2.36
CA LYS A 69 1.33 16.91 -1.99
C LYS A 69 0.84 15.68 -1.23
N ALA A 70 1.09 14.48 -1.74
CA ALA A 70 0.69 13.23 -1.10
C ALA A 70 1.38 13.00 0.25
N GLU A 71 2.68 13.31 0.37
CA GLU A 71 3.43 13.21 1.64
C GLU A 71 2.86 14.12 2.72
N LYS A 72 2.45 15.35 2.36
CA LYS A 72 1.83 16.29 3.31
C LYS A 72 0.42 15.90 3.74
N ALA A 73 -0.31 15.22 2.86
CA ALA A 73 -1.68 14.81 3.12
C ALA A 73 -1.76 13.47 3.88
N GLU A 74 -0.64 12.73 3.94
CA GLU A 74 -0.55 11.41 4.59
C GLU A 74 -1.62 10.42 4.10
N GLU A 75 -2.01 10.58 2.83
CA GLU A 75 -3.09 9.80 2.23
C GLU A 75 -2.62 8.41 1.80
N VAL A 76 -3.47 7.41 2.05
CA VAL A 76 -3.26 6.02 1.64
C VAL A 76 -4.25 5.61 0.54
N LEU A 77 -3.80 4.72 -0.34
CA LEU A 77 -4.63 4.01 -1.29
C LEU A 77 -4.96 2.65 -0.70
N VAL A 78 -6.25 2.32 -0.63
CA VAL A 78 -6.73 1.03 -0.18
C VAL A 78 -7.30 0.26 -1.38
N PHE A 79 -6.94 -1.01 -1.47
CA PHE A 79 -7.42 -1.92 -2.50
C PHE A 79 -7.53 -3.35 -1.94
N PHE A 80 -8.39 -4.14 -2.57
CA PHE A 80 -8.69 -5.51 -2.14
C PHE A 80 -8.05 -6.51 -3.10
N TYR A 81 -7.51 -7.59 -2.58
CA TYR A 81 -7.01 -8.69 -3.38
C TYR A 81 -7.38 -9.98 -2.65
N GLU A 82 -8.09 -10.86 -3.36
CA GLU A 82 -8.75 -12.03 -2.77
C GLU A 82 -9.64 -11.63 -1.57
N ASP A 83 -9.42 -12.23 -0.40
CA ASP A 83 -10.17 -11.97 0.84
C ASP A 83 -9.42 -11.03 1.80
N SER A 84 -8.40 -10.31 1.32
CA SER A 84 -7.58 -9.38 2.12
C SER A 84 -7.64 -7.95 1.59
N TYR A 85 -7.39 -6.99 2.48
CA TYR A 85 -7.17 -5.60 2.09
C TYR A 85 -5.68 -5.25 2.19
N TYR A 86 -5.26 -4.37 1.28
CA TYR A 86 -3.90 -3.87 1.22
C TYR A 86 -3.95 -2.35 1.17
N SER A 87 -2.91 -1.72 1.72
CA SER A 87 -2.76 -0.28 1.63
C SER A 87 -1.34 0.10 1.21
N ILE A 88 -1.24 1.24 0.54
CA ILE A 88 0.02 1.87 0.17
C ILE A 88 -0.13 3.37 0.29
N GLU A 89 0.86 4.06 0.83
CA GLU A 89 0.89 5.53 0.82
C GLU A 89 0.84 6.03 -0.64
N LYS A 90 0.03 7.07 -0.91
CA LYS A 90 -0.03 7.69 -2.24
C LYS A 90 1.35 8.19 -2.70
N SER A 91 2.17 8.67 -1.76
CA SER A 91 3.55 9.11 -1.97
C SER A 91 4.43 7.98 -2.51
N GLU A 92 4.39 6.81 -1.87
CA GLU A 92 5.16 5.62 -2.26
C GLU A 92 4.67 5.04 -3.58
N TYR A 93 3.36 5.01 -3.82
CA TYR A 93 2.80 4.62 -5.11
C TYR A 93 3.29 5.53 -6.24
N LEU A 94 3.26 6.86 -6.07
CA LEU A 94 3.80 7.82 -7.05
C LEU A 94 5.31 7.66 -7.27
N LYS A 95 6.09 7.42 -6.21
CA LYS A 95 7.53 7.14 -6.33
C LYS A 95 7.78 5.86 -7.12
N MET A 96 6.95 4.84 -6.95
CA MET A 96 7.01 3.59 -7.70
C MET A 96 6.69 3.80 -9.18
N ILE A 97 5.59 4.51 -9.51
CA ILE A 97 5.23 4.90 -10.88
C ILE A 97 6.39 5.66 -11.53
N ARG A 98 6.95 6.66 -10.84
CA ARG A 98 8.10 7.44 -11.35
C ARG A 98 9.30 6.56 -11.67
N LYS A 99 9.61 5.60 -10.79
CA LYS A 99 10.73 4.66 -10.99
C LYS A 99 10.47 3.74 -12.18
N ALA A 100 9.25 3.24 -12.33
CA ALA A 100 8.84 2.43 -13.48
C ALA A 100 9.00 3.22 -14.78
N ALA A 101 8.42 4.42 -14.85
CA ALA A 101 8.46 5.27 -16.05
C ALA A 101 9.88 5.68 -16.49
N ASN A 102 10.85 5.73 -15.57
CA ASN A 102 12.25 5.99 -15.89
C ASN A 102 13.01 4.76 -16.41
N ARG A 103 12.56 3.55 -16.07
CA ARG A 103 13.28 2.29 -16.29
C ARG A 103 12.66 1.39 -17.36
N SER A 104 11.51 1.79 -17.87
CA SER A 104 10.69 1.00 -18.77
C SER A 104 10.61 1.68 -20.13
N GLU A 105 10.85 0.92 -21.19
CA GLU A 105 10.77 1.37 -22.59
C GLU A 105 9.40 1.08 -23.22
N SER A 106 8.57 0.29 -22.55
CA SER A 106 7.25 -0.12 -23.03
C SER A 106 6.24 -0.16 -21.89
N VAL A 107 4.95 -0.06 -22.23
CA VAL A 107 3.84 -0.23 -21.26
C VAL A 107 3.97 -1.56 -20.52
N THR A 108 4.25 -2.66 -21.23
CA THR A 108 4.42 -3.98 -20.62
C THR A 108 5.54 -3.98 -19.59
N SER A 109 6.71 -3.42 -19.92
CA SER A 109 7.83 -3.33 -18.97
C SER A 109 7.54 -2.40 -17.80
N PHE A 110 6.71 -1.37 -17.99
CA PHE A 110 6.24 -0.47 -16.95
C PHE A 110 5.29 -1.19 -15.99
N THR A 111 4.26 -1.86 -16.50
CA THR A 111 3.30 -2.62 -15.71
C THR A 111 4.01 -3.74 -14.93
N ASN A 112 4.87 -4.51 -15.59
CA ASN A 112 5.64 -5.58 -14.94
C ASN A 112 6.52 -5.05 -13.81
N PHE A 113 7.09 -3.85 -13.94
CA PHE A 113 7.88 -3.24 -12.87
C PHE A 113 7.04 -2.95 -11.63
N ILE A 114 5.82 -2.44 -11.82
CA ILE A 114 4.92 -2.10 -10.72
C ILE A 114 4.37 -3.38 -10.08
N VAL A 115 3.86 -4.34 -10.88
CA VAL A 115 3.34 -5.63 -10.41
C VAL A 115 4.41 -6.40 -9.64
N LYS A 116 5.67 -6.40 -10.09
CA LYS A 116 6.76 -7.07 -9.36
C LYS A 116 6.95 -6.54 -7.93
N ARG A 117 6.62 -5.26 -7.68
CA ARG A 117 6.77 -4.61 -6.36
C ARG A 117 5.50 -4.66 -5.53
N LEU A 118 4.35 -4.72 -6.18
CA LEU A 118 3.06 -4.76 -5.53
C LEU A 118 2.14 -5.74 -6.29
N PRO A 119 2.36 -7.06 -6.19
CA PRO A 119 1.66 -8.04 -7.02
C PRO A 119 0.13 -7.96 -6.90
N GLN A 120 -0.35 -7.54 -5.74
CA GLN A 120 -1.76 -7.45 -5.41
C GLN A 120 -2.53 -6.42 -6.26
N ILE A 121 -1.85 -5.55 -7.00
CA ILE A 121 -2.51 -4.58 -7.88
C ILE A 121 -2.72 -5.07 -9.30
N GLU A 122 -2.24 -6.25 -9.67
CA GLU A 122 -2.24 -6.75 -11.05
C GLU A 122 -3.62 -6.61 -11.70
N THR A 123 -4.66 -7.07 -11.00
CA THR A 123 -6.07 -7.01 -11.43
C THR A 123 -6.60 -5.59 -11.65
N TYR A 124 -5.98 -4.57 -11.04
CA TYR A 124 -6.32 -3.15 -11.23
C TYR A 124 -5.55 -2.49 -12.37
N LEU A 125 -4.50 -3.15 -12.85
CA LEU A 125 -3.71 -2.74 -14.00
C LEU A 125 -4.12 -3.52 -15.26
N GLU A 126 -5.04 -4.48 -15.22
CA GLU A 126 -5.44 -5.24 -16.42
C GLU A 126 -6.23 -4.42 -17.47
N GLN A 127 -6.70 -3.22 -17.12
CA GLN A 127 -7.34 -2.33 -18.10
C GLN A 127 -6.30 -1.67 -19.00
N GLU A 128 -6.05 -2.26 -20.18
CA GLU A 128 -5.05 -1.80 -21.15
C GLU A 128 -5.09 -0.30 -21.42
N SER A 129 -6.29 0.28 -21.59
CA SER A 129 -6.42 1.71 -21.93
C SER A 129 -5.98 2.65 -20.79
N THR A 130 -6.28 2.31 -19.54
CA THR A 130 -5.86 3.07 -18.36
C THR A 130 -4.36 2.94 -18.15
N ASN A 131 -3.82 1.73 -18.33
CA ASN A 131 -2.38 1.48 -18.22
C ASN A 131 -1.56 2.21 -19.27
N ASN A 132 -2.00 2.19 -20.53
CA ASN A 132 -1.33 2.89 -21.62
C ASN A 132 -1.27 4.39 -21.29
N LYS A 133 -2.39 4.99 -20.90
CA LYS A 133 -2.46 6.41 -20.53
C LYS A 133 -1.62 6.75 -19.31
N LEU A 134 -1.65 5.88 -18.29
CA LEU A 134 -0.83 6.06 -17.09
C LEU A 134 0.66 5.98 -17.43
N TYR A 135 1.05 5.05 -18.29
CA TYR A 135 2.42 4.96 -18.80
C TYR A 135 2.81 6.22 -19.57
N GLU A 136 1.99 6.68 -20.52
CA GLU A 136 2.26 7.87 -21.34
C GLU A 136 2.46 9.13 -20.49
N ILE A 137 1.52 9.44 -19.59
CA ILE A 137 1.62 10.63 -18.73
C ILE A 137 2.82 10.52 -17.79
N SER A 138 3.12 9.32 -17.31
CA SER A 138 4.25 9.07 -16.43
C SER A 138 5.58 9.19 -17.17
N ARG A 139 5.68 8.64 -18.37
CA ARG A 139 6.90 8.64 -19.20
C ARG A 139 7.25 10.06 -19.61
N LYS A 140 6.29 10.82 -20.14
CA LYS A 140 6.46 12.25 -20.50
C LYS A 140 7.00 13.09 -19.34
N ASN A 141 6.60 12.76 -18.11
CA ASN A 141 7.00 13.50 -16.91
C ASN A 141 8.16 12.87 -16.14
N SER A 142 8.72 11.77 -16.64
CA SER A 142 9.91 11.13 -16.08
C SER A 142 11.18 11.84 -16.58
N LEU A 143 12.31 11.57 -15.92
CA LEU A 143 13.60 12.09 -16.39
C LEU A 143 13.94 11.48 -17.76
N HIS A 144 13.67 10.18 -17.92
CA HIS A 144 13.91 9.49 -19.17
C HIS A 144 13.12 10.13 -20.32
N GLY A 145 11.80 10.33 -20.17
CA GLY A 145 11.00 10.93 -21.23
C GLY A 145 11.49 12.32 -21.61
N LYS A 146 11.83 13.16 -20.61
CA LYS A 146 12.39 14.49 -20.87
C LYS A 146 13.72 14.45 -21.63
N LEU A 147 14.61 13.51 -21.30
CA LEU A 147 15.88 13.35 -22.01
C LEU A 147 15.67 12.83 -23.44
N HIS A 148 14.69 11.94 -23.64
CA HIS A 148 14.32 11.45 -24.96
C HIS A 148 13.80 12.59 -25.84
N ASP A 149 12.86 13.39 -25.34
CA ASP A 149 12.30 14.54 -26.07
C ASP A 149 13.41 15.53 -26.49
N ILE A 150 14.32 15.85 -25.57
CA ILE A 150 15.49 16.71 -25.84
C ILE A 150 16.38 16.07 -26.92
N ALA A 151 16.70 14.79 -26.81
CA ALA A 151 17.55 14.12 -27.79
C ALA A 151 16.92 14.13 -29.19
N THR A 152 15.60 13.95 -29.30
CA THR A 152 14.86 14.03 -30.55
C THR A 152 14.88 15.45 -31.14
N GLU A 153 14.74 16.49 -30.32
CA GLU A 153 14.84 17.89 -30.75
C GLU A 153 16.22 18.24 -31.34
N PHE A 154 17.31 17.67 -30.78
CA PHE A 154 18.68 17.90 -31.27
C PHE A 154 19.12 16.95 -32.39
N SER A 155 18.31 15.95 -32.74
CA SER A 155 18.58 15.01 -33.85
C SER A 155 17.97 15.46 -35.18
N LEU A 156 17.33 16.63 -35.20
CA LEU A 156 16.81 17.35 -36.37
C LEU A 156 17.75 18.49 -36.77
#